data_AF-A0A3N9N6G9-F1
#
_entry.id   AF-A0A3N9N6G9-F1
#
_cell.length_a   1.000
_cell.length_b   1.000
_cell.length_c   1.000
_cell.angle_alpha   90.00
_cell.angle_beta   90.00
_cell.angle_gamma   90.00
#
_symmetry.space_group_name_H-M   'P 1'
#
loop_
_entity.id
_entity.type
_entity.pdbx_description
1 polymer ?
#
loop_
_entity_poly.entity_id
_entity_poly.type
_entity_poly.pdbx_seq_one_letter_code
_entity_poly.pdbx_strand_id
1 'polypeptide(L)'
;MKRFFLIICLFFAASILPRCSSDDSSQEAIQASRDYVVVIDAAHGGKDPGAILEPEGVTEKGIVLEFCKKLKTEFDNENINTLLLREEDRFVSFEEKLNKVEQSGAELILSFHNNMAHHPEKHGYGTFYKESDITSMRLDSLIHEEINSLNIFEDTGSQHGPFYLMRKTAAPSVTIYLGYLSNPDDLKKITDDEVQKTIAAAIVRAVKKFRNVPA
;
A
#
# COMPACT_ATOMS: atom_id res chain seq x y z
N MET A 1 36.55 -67.87 52.99
CA MET A 1 36.27 -68.76 51.84
C MET A 1 35.48 -67.99 50.79
N LYS A 2 35.84 -68.23 49.53
CA LYS A 2 35.39 -67.60 48.28
C LYS A 2 33.85 -67.41 48.22
N ARG A 3 33.35 -66.31 47.65
CA ARG A 3 32.86 -66.29 46.26
C ARG A 3 32.69 -64.84 45.77
N PHE A 4 33.53 -64.44 44.82
CA PHE A 4 33.29 -63.34 43.88
C PHE A 4 32.33 -63.86 42.78
N PHE A 5 31.27 -63.12 42.48
CA PHE A 5 30.51 -63.29 41.23
C PHE A 5 30.95 -62.18 40.27
N LEU A 6 31.57 -62.61 39.17
CA LEU A 6 32.04 -61.79 38.07
C LEU A 6 30.83 -61.49 37.17
N ILE A 7 30.37 -60.24 37.13
CA ILE A 7 29.40 -59.78 36.12
C ILE A 7 30.20 -59.36 34.90
N ILE A 8 30.11 -60.15 33.83
CA ILE A 8 30.65 -59.81 32.51
C ILE A 8 29.60 -58.91 31.83
N CYS A 9 29.87 -57.61 31.79
CA CYS A 9 29.13 -56.68 30.94
C CYS A 9 29.62 -56.84 29.48
N LEU A 10 28.77 -57.42 28.64
CA LEU A 10 28.92 -57.41 27.18
C LEU A 10 28.77 -55.97 26.68
N PHE A 11 29.88 -55.36 26.25
CA PHE A 11 29.86 -54.15 25.45
C PHE A 11 29.31 -54.46 24.06
N PHE A 12 28.07 -54.05 23.79
CA PHE A 12 27.60 -53.88 22.41
C PHE A 12 28.19 -52.58 21.89
N ALA A 13 29.25 -52.66 21.10
CA ALA A 13 29.77 -51.53 20.34
C ALA A 13 28.78 -51.22 19.21
N ALA A 14 27.82 -50.33 19.48
CA ALA A 14 27.07 -49.67 18.41
C ALA A 14 28.04 -48.71 17.70
N SER A 15 28.43 -49.06 16.48
CA SER A 15 29.16 -48.18 15.58
C SER A 15 28.33 -46.92 15.33
N ILE A 16 28.69 -45.82 15.99
CA ILE A 16 28.18 -44.48 15.70
C ILE A 16 28.76 -44.08 14.34
N LEU A 17 28.02 -44.35 13.27
CA LEU A 17 28.26 -43.68 12.00
C LEU A 17 27.94 -42.19 12.20
N PRO A 18 28.77 -41.26 11.72
CA PRO A 18 28.41 -39.86 11.71
C PRO A 18 27.19 -39.71 10.79
N ARG A 19 26.05 -39.35 11.38
CA ARG A 19 24.89 -38.94 10.60
C ARG A 19 25.28 -37.62 9.95
N CYS A 20 25.60 -37.69 8.66
CA CYS A 20 25.75 -36.52 7.81
C CYS A 20 24.41 -35.78 7.82
N SER A 21 24.31 -34.71 8.61
CA SER A 21 23.23 -33.73 8.50
C SER A 21 23.63 -32.75 7.40
N SER A 22 23.51 -33.21 6.15
CA SER A 22 23.19 -32.30 5.06
C SER A 22 21.68 -32.04 5.12
N ASP A 23 21.29 -30.79 4.91
CA ASP A 23 19.90 -30.31 4.82
C ASP A 23 19.33 -29.72 6.13
N ASP A 24 20.01 -28.70 6.66
CA ASP A 24 19.35 -27.60 7.39
C ASP A 24 19.39 -26.28 6.59
N SER A 25 19.95 -26.28 5.38
CA SER A 25 20.10 -25.10 4.52
C SER A 25 18.91 -24.85 3.58
N SER A 26 17.82 -25.61 3.71
CA SER A 26 16.67 -25.55 2.80
C SER A 26 15.37 -25.04 3.43
N GLN A 27 15.39 -24.57 4.68
CA GLN A 27 14.24 -23.89 5.30
C GLN A 27 14.43 -22.37 5.50
N GLU A 28 15.61 -21.82 5.20
CA GLU A 28 15.85 -20.36 5.20
C GLU A 28 15.68 -19.70 3.82
N ALA A 29 15.32 -20.46 2.78
CA ALA A 29 15.09 -19.95 1.44
C ALA A 29 13.60 -20.05 1.04
N ILE A 30 13.04 -18.89 0.68
CA ILE A 30 11.65 -18.60 0.26
C ILE A 30 10.74 -18.11 1.41
N GLN A 31 11.23 -17.17 2.21
CA GLN A 31 10.42 -15.99 2.48
C GLN A 31 10.76 -15.04 1.32
N ALA A 32 9.84 -14.84 0.37
CA ALA A 32 10.03 -13.78 -0.63
C ALA A 32 10.36 -12.50 0.13
N SER A 33 11.51 -11.88 -0.16
CA SER A 33 11.86 -10.62 0.49
C SER A 33 10.73 -9.64 0.19
N ARG A 34 10.09 -9.10 1.23
CA ARG A 34 9.12 -8.03 1.07
C ARG A 34 9.91 -6.77 0.79
N ASP A 35 10.29 -6.60 -0.47
CA ASP A 35 11.10 -5.45 -0.88
C ASP A 35 10.31 -4.15 -0.74
N TYR A 36 8.97 -4.23 -0.81
CA TYR A 36 8.07 -3.09 -0.71
C TYR A 36 7.03 -3.25 0.40
N VAL A 37 6.76 -2.14 1.08
CA VAL A 37 5.71 -2.04 2.08
C VAL A 37 4.42 -1.56 1.44
N VAL A 38 4.51 -0.53 0.60
CA VAL A 38 3.34 0.15 0.01
C VAL A 38 3.43 0.12 -1.51
N VAL A 39 2.40 -0.39 -2.17
CA VAL A 39 2.17 -0.08 -3.60
C VAL A 39 1.37 1.22 -3.69
N ILE A 40 1.83 2.14 -4.53
CA ILE A 40 1.17 3.40 -4.84
C ILE A 40 0.68 3.35 -6.29
N ASP A 41 -0.62 3.42 -6.46
CA ASP A 41 -1.28 3.44 -7.78
C ASP A 41 -1.80 4.85 -8.09
N ALA A 42 -1.00 5.61 -8.85
CA ALA A 42 -1.48 6.82 -9.50
C ALA A 42 -2.44 6.41 -10.63
N ALA A 43 -3.74 6.67 -10.46
CA ALA A 43 -4.74 6.22 -11.43
C ALA A 43 -4.54 6.82 -12.82
N HIS A 44 -5.19 6.19 -13.81
CA HIS A 44 -5.18 6.63 -15.21
C HIS A 44 -3.75 6.66 -15.81
N GLY A 45 -3.51 7.55 -16.78
CA GLY A 45 -2.20 7.77 -17.40
C GLY A 45 -2.18 7.54 -18.91
N GLY A 46 -1.30 8.26 -19.60
CA GLY A 46 -1.14 8.23 -21.05
C GLY A 46 -2.46 8.56 -21.75
N LYS A 47 -2.99 7.57 -22.49
CA LYS A 47 -4.24 7.69 -23.25
C LYS A 47 -5.51 7.78 -22.41
N ASP A 48 -5.43 7.43 -21.12
CA ASP A 48 -6.52 7.56 -20.17
C ASP A 48 -6.28 8.82 -19.33
N PRO A 49 -6.99 9.93 -19.58
CA PRO A 49 -6.82 11.17 -18.82
C PRO A 49 -7.49 11.14 -17.44
N GLY A 50 -8.39 10.18 -17.19
CA GLY A 50 -9.36 10.29 -16.11
C GLY A 50 -10.32 11.45 -16.35
N ALA A 51 -10.78 12.09 -15.28
CA ALA A 51 -11.55 13.32 -15.38
C ALA A 51 -10.73 14.47 -16.01
N ILE A 52 -11.39 15.29 -16.84
CA ILE A 52 -10.82 16.48 -17.46
C ILE A 52 -11.67 17.68 -17.09
N LEU A 53 -11.04 18.72 -16.55
CA LEU A 53 -11.65 20.04 -16.40
C LEU A 53 -11.37 20.87 -17.65
N GLU A 54 -12.45 21.22 -18.35
CA GLU A 54 -12.44 22.06 -19.54
C GLU A 54 -12.99 23.46 -19.19
N PRO A 55 -12.46 24.54 -19.81
CA PRO A 55 -11.50 24.58 -20.91
C PRO A 55 -10.01 24.60 -20.49
N GLU A 56 -9.70 24.53 -19.19
CA GLU A 56 -8.33 24.67 -18.68
C GLU A 56 -7.41 23.49 -19.06
N GLY A 57 -7.98 22.35 -19.49
CA GLY A 57 -7.24 21.16 -19.87
C GLY A 57 -6.57 20.45 -18.70
N VAL A 58 -7.03 20.71 -17.46
CA VAL A 58 -6.50 20.07 -16.25
C VAL A 58 -7.03 18.64 -16.18
N THR A 59 -6.12 17.68 -15.99
CA THR A 59 -6.47 16.25 -16.01
C THR A 59 -6.20 15.58 -14.66
N GLU A 60 -7.08 14.67 -14.28
CA GLU A 60 -6.93 13.83 -13.09
C GLU A 60 -5.60 13.10 -13.11
N LYS A 61 -5.24 12.47 -14.23
CA LYS A 61 -3.98 11.70 -14.36
C LYS A 61 -2.73 12.49 -14.00
N GLY A 62 -2.74 13.81 -14.25
CA GLY A 62 -1.63 14.72 -13.97
C GLY A 62 -1.54 15.00 -12.48
N ILE A 63 -2.65 15.46 -11.89
CA ILE A 63 -2.76 15.78 -10.46
C ILE A 63 -2.37 14.56 -9.61
N VAL A 64 -2.95 13.39 -9.89
CA VAL A 64 -2.68 12.18 -9.09
C VAL A 64 -1.25 11.67 -9.25
N LEU A 65 -0.63 11.84 -10.43
CA LEU A 65 0.78 11.49 -10.62
C LEU A 65 1.70 12.37 -9.76
N GLU A 66 1.46 13.68 -9.79
CA GLU A 66 2.23 14.63 -8.99
C GLU A 66 2.09 14.37 -7.50
N PHE A 67 0.86 14.15 -7.03
CA PHE A 67 0.59 13.77 -5.65
C PHE A 67 1.32 12.47 -5.27
N CYS A 68 1.22 11.41 -6.09
CA CYS A 68 1.86 10.13 -5.80
C CYS A 68 3.39 10.21 -5.75
N LYS A 69 4.02 11.07 -6.55
CA LYS A 69 5.47 11.32 -6.48
C LYS A 69 5.88 11.99 -5.17
N LYS A 70 5.09 12.95 -4.70
CA LYS A 70 5.29 13.58 -3.39
C LYS A 70 5.11 12.56 -2.27
N LEU A 71 4.03 11.78 -2.32
CA LEU A 71 3.78 10.70 -1.37
C LEU A 71 4.94 9.70 -1.31
N LYS A 72 5.48 9.31 -2.47
CA LYS A 72 6.69 8.48 -2.54
C LYS A 72 7.85 9.12 -1.77
N THR A 73 8.09 10.41 -2.01
CA THR A 73 9.17 11.16 -1.35
C THR A 73 8.98 11.18 0.17
N GLU A 74 7.77 11.38 0.65
CA GLU A 74 7.46 11.33 2.10
C GLU A 74 7.69 9.94 2.69
N PHE A 75 7.35 8.86 1.97
CA PHE A 75 7.70 7.50 2.41
C PHE A 75 9.21 7.24 2.41
N ASP A 76 9.92 7.72 1.39
CA ASP A 76 11.38 7.59 1.29
C ASP A 76 12.08 8.29 2.48
N ASN A 77 11.58 9.45 2.91
CA ASN A 77 12.07 10.18 4.09
C ASN A 77 11.93 9.37 5.39
N GLU A 78 10.95 8.46 5.45
CA GLU A 78 10.68 7.57 6.58
C GLU A 78 11.32 6.18 6.42
N ASN A 79 12.15 5.98 5.38
CA ASN A 79 12.76 4.69 5.03
C ASN A 79 11.73 3.56 4.80
N ILE A 80 10.56 3.92 4.26
CA ILE A 80 9.51 2.96 3.92
C ILE A 80 9.57 2.70 2.41
N ASN A 81 9.93 1.48 2.01
CA ASN A 81 10.02 1.13 0.60
C ASN A 81 8.64 1.12 -0.07
N THR A 82 8.52 1.83 -1.19
CA THR A 82 7.28 1.90 -1.97
C THR A 82 7.49 1.56 -3.44
N LEU A 83 6.49 0.93 -4.06
CA LEU A 83 6.44 0.67 -5.49
C LEU A 83 5.37 1.55 -6.15
N LEU A 84 5.77 2.46 -7.05
CA LEU A 84 4.82 3.17 -7.91
C LEU A 84 4.46 2.30 -9.11
N LEU A 85 3.16 2.14 -9.38
CA LEU A 85 2.72 1.40 -10.57
C LEU A 85 3.04 2.14 -11.88
N ARG A 86 3.16 3.47 -11.82
CA ARG A 86 3.76 4.33 -12.85
C ARG A 86 4.51 5.51 -12.22
N GLU A 87 5.64 5.87 -12.82
CA GLU A 87 6.45 7.04 -12.43
C GLU A 87 6.35 8.20 -13.43
N GLU A 88 5.65 7.98 -14.54
CA GLU A 88 5.50 8.93 -15.64
C GLU A 88 4.08 8.91 -16.20
N ASP A 89 3.78 9.84 -17.10
CA ASP A 89 2.48 9.91 -17.78
C ASP A 89 2.38 8.83 -18.87
N ARG A 90 2.16 7.60 -18.43
CA ARG A 90 1.90 6.46 -19.31
C ARG A 90 0.71 5.67 -18.84
N PHE A 91 0.05 5.03 -19.80
CA PHE A 91 -1.00 4.07 -19.51
C PHE A 91 -0.38 2.77 -18.95
N VAL A 92 -0.93 2.28 -17.84
CA VAL A 92 -0.60 0.97 -17.24
C VAL A 92 -1.86 0.12 -17.30
N SER A 93 -1.81 -1.02 -17.99
CA SER A 93 -2.97 -1.89 -18.07
C SER A 93 -3.30 -2.51 -16.71
N PHE A 94 -4.55 -2.91 -16.49
CA PHE A 94 -4.95 -3.59 -15.27
C PHE A 94 -4.13 -4.88 -15.01
N GLU A 95 -3.81 -5.63 -16.06
CA GLU A 95 -2.97 -6.82 -15.98
C GLU A 95 -1.53 -6.48 -15.56
N GLU A 96 -0.93 -5.44 -16.14
CA GLU A 96 0.40 -4.98 -15.73
C GLU A 96 0.40 -4.51 -14.27
N LYS A 97 -0.63 -3.76 -13.84
CA LYS A 97 -0.81 -3.35 -12.44
C LYS A 97 -0.86 -4.55 -11.50
N LEU A 98 -1.67 -5.56 -11.83
CA LEU A 98 -1.80 -6.77 -11.03
C LEU A 98 -0.48 -7.53 -10.93
N ASN A 99 0.18 -7.77 -12.06
CA ASN A 99 1.46 -8.47 -12.10
C ASN A 99 2.52 -7.78 -11.24
N LYS A 100 2.61 -6.44 -11.31
CA LYS A 100 3.52 -5.66 -10.45
C LYS A 100 3.19 -5.82 -8.97
N VAL A 101 1.91 -5.74 -8.60
CA VAL A 101 1.48 -5.92 -7.21
C VAL A 101 1.85 -7.31 -6.70
N GLU A 102 1.50 -8.37 -7.45
CA GLU A 102 1.77 -9.75 -7.04
C GLU A 102 3.27 -10.04 -6.92
N GLN A 103 4.09 -9.48 -7.81
CA GLN A 103 5.55 -9.64 -7.77
C GLN A 103 6.22 -8.82 -6.66
N SER A 104 5.59 -7.73 -6.21
CA SER A 104 6.18 -6.83 -5.20
C SER A 104 6.16 -7.38 -3.78
N GLY A 105 5.26 -8.33 -3.48
CA GLY A 105 5.04 -8.81 -2.12
C GLY A 105 4.53 -7.75 -1.13
N ALA A 106 3.96 -6.64 -1.63
CA ALA A 106 3.59 -5.48 -0.82
C ALA A 106 2.59 -5.78 0.30
N GLU A 107 2.74 -5.08 1.43
CA GLU A 107 1.89 -5.22 2.60
C GLU A 107 0.53 -4.54 2.43
N LEU A 108 0.46 -3.44 1.66
CA LEU A 108 -0.77 -2.71 1.37
C LEU A 108 -0.70 -1.94 0.04
N ILE A 109 -1.86 -1.54 -0.46
CA ILE A 109 -2.02 -0.80 -1.71
C ILE A 109 -2.80 0.49 -1.45
N LEU A 110 -2.29 1.62 -1.94
CA LEU A 110 -3.00 2.90 -1.95
C LEU A 110 -3.20 3.34 -3.40
N SER A 111 -4.46 3.45 -3.83
CA SER A 111 -4.84 3.98 -5.15
C SER A 111 -5.36 5.40 -5.04
N PHE A 112 -4.91 6.30 -5.90
CA PHE A 112 -5.25 7.72 -5.85
C PHE A 112 -5.97 8.18 -7.10
N HIS A 113 -7.10 8.85 -6.87
CA HIS A 113 -8.00 9.41 -7.86
C HIS A 113 -8.37 10.85 -7.48
N ASN A 114 -9.02 11.54 -8.42
CA ASN A 114 -9.81 12.72 -8.11
C ASN A 114 -11.22 12.56 -8.66
N ASN A 115 -12.17 13.23 -8.02
CA ASN A 115 -13.57 13.14 -8.39
C ASN A 115 -13.94 14.24 -9.40
N MET A 116 -15.07 14.05 -10.06
CA MET A 116 -15.67 15.03 -10.95
C MET A 116 -17.19 14.87 -10.90
N ALA A 117 -17.91 15.97 -10.67
CA ALA A 117 -19.35 15.98 -10.63
C ALA A 117 -19.93 17.04 -11.58
N HIS A 118 -21.13 16.80 -12.09
CA HIS A 118 -21.90 17.82 -12.82
C HIS A 118 -22.25 19.04 -11.95
N HIS A 119 -22.30 18.81 -10.65
CA HIS A 119 -22.68 19.75 -9.61
C HIS A 119 -21.40 20.29 -8.94
N PRO A 120 -20.95 21.51 -9.27
CA PRO A 120 -19.67 22.05 -8.82
C PRO A 120 -19.62 22.34 -7.31
N GLU A 121 -20.75 22.30 -6.60
CA GLU A 121 -20.82 22.41 -5.15
C GLU A 121 -20.32 21.16 -4.41
N LYS A 122 -20.25 20.00 -5.09
CA LYS A 122 -19.70 18.78 -4.49
C LYS A 122 -18.20 18.92 -4.32
N HIS A 123 -17.73 18.71 -3.09
CA HIS A 123 -16.34 18.88 -2.69
C HIS A 123 -15.99 17.91 -1.57
N GLY A 124 -14.72 17.91 -1.16
CA GLY A 124 -14.19 17.04 -0.13
C GLY A 124 -13.52 15.78 -0.67
N TYR A 125 -12.81 15.10 0.23
CA TYR A 125 -12.15 13.84 -0.06
C TYR A 125 -13.01 12.67 0.43
N GLY A 126 -12.77 11.48 -0.10
CA GLY A 126 -13.45 10.27 0.34
C GLY A 126 -12.69 9.03 -0.08
N THR A 127 -13.07 7.89 0.48
CA THR A 127 -12.33 6.64 0.27
C THR A 127 -13.24 5.49 -0.11
N PHE A 128 -12.62 4.46 -0.67
CA PHE A 128 -13.25 3.20 -0.92
C PHE A 128 -12.37 2.04 -0.46
N TYR A 129 -13.00 1.05 0.15
CA TYR A 129 -12.39 -0.23 0.49
C TYR A 129 -13.40 -1.38 0.27
N LYS A 130 -12.92 -2.63 0.37
CA LYS A 130 -13.76 -3.81 0.17
C LYS A 130 -14.62 -4.09 1.40
N GLU A 131 -15.95 -4.19 1.24
CA GLU A 131 -16.95 -4.30 2.32
C GLU A 131 -16.63 -5.27 3.46
N SER A 132 -15.97 -6.39 3.19
CA SER A 132 -15.62 -7.40 4.19
C SER A 132 -14.15 -7.47 4.56
N ASP A 133 -13.35 -6.47 4.17
CA ASP A 133 -11.92 -6.40 4.48
C ASP A 133 -11.68 -5.51 5.70
N ILE A 134 -11.69 -6.14 6.88
CA ILE A 134 -11.46 -5.48 8.18
C ILE A 134 -10.09 -4.80 8.24
N THR A 135 -9.08 -5.37 7.57
CA THR A 135 -7.73 -4.83 7.56
C THR A 135 -7.68 -3.54 6.75
N SER A 136 -8.31 -3.52 5.57
CA SER A 136 -8.48 -2.31 4.77
C SER A 136 -9.33 -1.26 5.50
N MET A 137 -10.39 -1.67 6.21
CA MET A 137 -11.22 -0.77 7.02
C MET A 137 -10.42 -0.10 8.15
N ARG A 138 -9.49 -0.82 8.79
CA ARG A 138 -8.59 -0.24 9.81
C ARG A 138 -7.63 0.77 9.17
N LEU A 139 -7.02 0.44 8.04
CA LEU A 139 -6.14 1.36 7.30
C LEU A 139 -6.90 2.63 6.89
N ASP A 140 -8.09 2.45 6.34
CA ASP A 140 -9.00 3.52 5.95
C ASP A 140 -9.33 4.46 7.12
N SER A 141 -9.72 3.91 8.28
CA SER A 141 -10.02 4.69 9.48
C SER A 141 -8.84 5.56 9.92
N LEU A 142 -7.62 5.04 9.84
CA LEU A 142 -6.40 5.78 10.19
C LEU A 142 -6.08 6.88 9.17
N ILE A 143 -6.36 6.65 7.88
CA ILE A 143 -6.23 7.67 6.83
C ILE A 143 -7.20 8.82 7.11
N HIS A 144 -8.46 8.51 7.42
CA HIS A 144 -9.45 9.52 7.78
C HIS A 144 -9.04 10.31 9.03
N GLU A 145 -8.58 9.63 10.09
CA GLU A 145 -8.09 10.28 11.31
C GLU A 145 -7.00 11.32 11.01
N GLU A 146 -6.00 10.93 10.22
CA GLU A 146 -4.85 11.79 9.89
C GLU A 146 -5.22 12.94 8.96
N ILE A 147 -6.02 12.69 7.90
CA ILE A 147 -6.42 13.75 6.97
C ILE A 147 -7.38 14.74 7.65
N ASN A 148 -8.34 14.25 8.45
CA ASN A 148 -9.28 15.12 9.17
C ASN A 148 -8.59 16.04 10.17
N SER A 149 -7.49 15.58 10.78
CA SER A 149 -6.70 16.42 11.70
C SER A 149 -6.10 17.67 11.05
N LEU A 150 -5.95 17.68 9.72
CA LEU A 150 -5.43 18.82 8.95
C LEU A 150 -6.47 19.93 8.76
N ASN A 151 -7.76 19.58 8.81
CA ASN A 151 -8.89 20.51 8.59
C ASN A 151 -8.82 21.26 7.23
N ILE A 152 -8.39 20.56 6.16
CA ILE A 152 -8.21 21.12 4.80
C ILE A 152 -9.39 20.78 3.87
N PHE A 153 -9.92 19.56 3.97
CA PHE A 153 -11.01 19.05 3.14
C PHE A 153 -12.20 18.62 3.99
N GLU A 154 -13.40 18.70 3.42
CA GLU A 154 -14.57 18.00 3.95
C GLU A 154 -14.38 16.49 3.79
N ASP A 155 -14.74 15.74 4.83
CA ASP A 155 -14.74 14.28 4.81
C ASP A 155 -16.09 13.77 4.29
N THR A 156 -16.08 13.18 3.09
CA THR A 156 -17.28 12.59 2.47
C THR A 156 -17.54 11.14 2.91
N GLY A 157 -16.68 10.61 3.77
CA GLY A 157 -16.75 9.27 4.33
C GLY A 157 -16.21 8.17 3.42
N SER A 158 -16.30 6.95 3.94
CA SER A 158 -15.85 5.74 3.27
C SER A 158 -17.01 5.01 2.60
N GLN A 159 -16.76 4.43 1.43
CA GLN A 159 -17.73 3.65 0.67
C GLN A 159 -17.15 2.29 0.26
N HIS A 160 -18.00 1.42 -0.29
CA HIS A 160 -17.56 0.15 -0.88
C HIS A 160 -17.52 0.26 -2.39
N GLY A 161 -16.40 -0.14 -2.99
CA GLY A 161 -16.16 0.06 -4.42
C GLY A 161 -15.63 -1.20 -5.12
N PRO A 162 -16.04 -1.48 -6.36
CA PRO A 162 -15.56 -2.63 -7.10
C PRO A 162 -14.23 -2.32 -7.81
N PHE A 163 -13.25 -1.67 -7.18
CA PHE A 163 -12.00 -1.29 -7.86
C PHE A 163 -11.16 -2.50 -8.26
N TYR A 164 -10.50 -2.45 -9.42
CA TYR A 164 -9.85 -3.64 -10.00
C TYR A 164 -8.80 -4.26 -9.07
N LEU A 165 -7.84 -3.47 -8.55
CA LEU A 165 -6.80 -3.96 -7.63
C LEU A 165 -7.41 -4.48 -6.32
N MET A 166 -8.37 -3.75 -5.76
CA MET A 166 -9.10 -4.15 -4.55
C MET A 166 -9.82 -5.50 -4.69
N ARG A 167 -10.36 -5.81 -5.87
CA ARG A 167 -11.01 -7.11 -6.14
C ARG A 167 -10.03 -8.24 -6.43
N LYS A 168 -8.86 -7.93 -7.01
CA LYS A 168 -7.94 -8.92 -7.58
C LYS A 168 -6.74 -9.24 -6.70
N THR A 169 -6.55 -8.49 -5.62
CA THR A 169 -5.41 -8.67 -4.71
C THR A 169 -5.90 -9.09 -3.33
N ALA A 170 -5.05 -9.78 -2.59
CA ALA A 170 -5.29 -10.13 -1.19
C ALA A 170 -4.70 -9.09 -0.21
N ALA A 171 -3.86 -8.18 -0.70
CA ALA A 171 -3.30 -7.12 0.11
C ALA A 171 -4.40 -6.12 0.52
N PRO A 172 -4.39 -5.63 1.77
CA PRO A 172 -5.20 -4.52 2.20
C PRO A 172 -5.07 -3.35 1.22
N SER A 173 -6.19 -2.76 0.81
CA SER A 173 -6.21 -1.70 -0.18
C SER A 173 -7.26 -0.63 0.11
N VAL A 174 -6.87 0.62 -0.07
CA VAL A 174 -7.75 1.79 0.01
C VAL A 174 -7.59 2.60 -1.27
N THR A 175 -8.72 2.98 -1.87
CA THR A 175 -8.76 3.95 -2.97
C THR A 175 -9.18 5.30 -2.41
N ILE A 176 -8.37 6.33 -2.59
CA ILE A 176 -8.57 7.68 -2.07
C ILE A 176 -8.89 8.63 -3.22
N TYR A 177 -10.03 9.30 -3.13
CA TYR A 177 -10.39 10.42 -3.98
C TYR A 177 -10.02 11.71 -3.25
N LEU A 178 -8.98 12.41 -3.72
CA LEU A 178 -8.34 13.51 -2.99
C LEU A 178 -9.17 14.82 -2.98
N GLY A 179 -10.21 14.91 -3.81
CA GLY A 179 -11.03 16.12 -3.99
C GLY A 179 -11.68 16.13 -5.37
N TYR A 180 -12.56 17.10 -5.62
CA TYR A 180 -13.30 17.25 -6.88
C TYR A 180 -12.64 18.26 -7.83
N LEU A 181 -12.32 17.85 -9.06
CA LEU A 181 -11.85 18.75 -10.13
C LEU A 181 -12.91 19.81 -10.49
N SER A 182 -14.19 19.46 -10.40
CA SER A 182 -15.32 20.35 -10.70
C SER A 182 -15.52 21.46 -9.68
N ASN A 183 -14.96 21.33 -8.47
CA ASN A 183 -15.15 22.31 -7.41
C ASN A 183 -13.93 23.24 -7.33
N PRO A 184 -14.10 24.57 -7.45
CA PRO A 184 -12.98 25.51 -7.49
C PRO A 184 -12.09 25.50 -6.23
N ASP A 185 -12.68 25.31 -5.05
CA ASP A 185 -11.94 25.30 -3.79
C ASP A 185 -11.11 24.02 -3.65
N ASP A 186 -11.70 22.87 -3.97
CA ASP A 186 -10.96 21.61 -4.03
C ASP A 186 -9.89 21.64 -5.11
N LEU A 187 -10.20 22.12 -6.31
CA LEU A 187 -9.24 22.24 -7.41
C LEU A 187 -8.00 23.01 -6.97
N LYS A 188 -8.18 24.15 -6.29
CA LYS A 188 -7.07 24.93 -5.74
C LYS A 188 -6.24 24.12 -4.75
N LYS A 189 -6.88 23.36 -3.85
CA LYS A 189 -6.19 22.55 -2.84
C LYS A 189 -5.48 21.34 -3.44
N ILE A 190 -6.13 20.59 -4.32
CA ILE A 190 -5.57 19.37 -4.94
C ILE A 190 -4.46 19.70 -5.94
N THR A 191 -4.33 20.95 -6.40
CA THR A 191 -3.23 21.41 -7.28
C THR A 191 -2.16 22.20 -6.53
N ASP A 192 -2.36 22.52 -5.25
CA ASP A 192 -1.39 23.25 -4.43
C ASP A 192 -0.30 22.31 -3.91
N ASP A 193 0.96 22.72 -4.10
CA ASP A 193 2.14 21.90 -3.82
C ASP A 193 2.29 21.59 -2.32
N GLU A 194 2.05 22.56 -1.46
CA GLU A 194 2.20 22.43 -0.01
C GLU A 194 1.03 21.66 0.60
N VAL A 195 -0.19 21.85 0.08
CA VAL A 195 -1.35 21.06 0.46
C VAL A 195 -1.14 19.59 0.11
N GLN A 196 -0.67 19.28 -1.11
CA GLN A 196 -0.37 17.91 -1.51
C GLN A 196 0.69 17.25 -0.60
N LYS A 197 1.78 17.95 -0.26
CA LYS A 197 2.80 17.45 0.68
C LYS A 197 2.22 17.21 2.08
N THR A 198 1.38 18.13 2.55
CA THR A 198 0.75 18.02 3.88
C THR A 198 -0.16 16.80 3.99
N ILE A 199 -0.98 16.55 2.96
CA ILE A 199 -1.83 15.34 2.90
C ILE A 199 -0.97 14.08 2.75
N ALA A 200 0.06 14.12 1.89
CA ALA A 200 0.98 13.00 1.73
C ALA A 200 1.63 12.59 3.06
N ALA A 201 2.16 13.54 3.82
CA ALA A 201 2.72 13.29 5.15
C ALA A 201 1.67 12.73 6.14
N ALA A 202 0.42 13.16 6.07
CA ALA A 202 -0.67 12.60 6.88
C ALA A 202 -0.95 11.13 6.53
N ILE A 203 -0.96 10.78 5.25
CA ILE A 203 -1.11 9.38 4.81
C ILE A 203 0.08 8.52 5.26
N VAL A 204 1.30 9.06 5.23
CA VAL A 204 2.48 8.35 5.76
C VAL A 204 2.34 8.07 7.26
N ARG A 205 1.87 9.04 8.06
CA ARG A 205 1.58 8.82 9.49
C ARG A 205 0.50 7.76 9.70
N ALA A 206 -0.56 7.75 8.89
CA ALA A 206 -1.61 6.73 8.95
C ALA A 206 -1.04 5.33 8.68
N VAL A 207 -0.16 5.21 7.68
CA VAL A 207 0.52 3.94 7.37
C VAL A 207 1.49 3.52 8.48
N LYS A 208 2.25 4.45 9.08
CA LYS A 208 3.10 4.15 10.25
C LYS A 208 2.27 3.60 11.42
N LYS A 209 1.16 4.27 11.77
CA LYS A 209 0.19 3.79 12.77
C LYS A 209 -0.37 2.42 12.40
N PHE A 210 -0.74 2.22 11.14
CA PHE A 210 -1.29 0.95 10.66
C PHE A 210 -0.32 -0.22 10.86
N ARG A 211 0.97 0.00 10.58
CA ARG A 211 2.06 -0.98 10.75
C ARG A 211 2.56 -1.11 12.19
N ASN A 212 2.01 -0.36 13.14
CA ASN A 212 2.52 -0.20 14.51
C ASN A 212 4.00 0.25 14.54
N VAL A 213 4.44 1.03 13.55
CA VAL A 213 5.73 1.70 13.56
C VAL A 213 5.57 2.98 14.37
N PRO A 214 6.38 3.21 15.44
CA PRO A 214 6.30 4.44 16.21
C PRO A 214 6.44 5.67 15.31
N ALA A 215 5.64 6.70 15.60
CA ALA A 215 5.69 7.99 14.91
C ALA A 215 7.05 8.66 15.11
#